data_AF-A0A9P0K9K7-F1
#
_entry.id   AF-A0A9P0K9K7-F1
#
_cell.length_a   1.000
_cell.length_b   1.000
_cell.length_c   1.000
_cell.angle_alpha   90.00
_cell.angle_beta   90.00
_cell.angle_gamma   90.00
#
_symmetry.space_group_name_H-M   'P 1'
#
loop_
_entity.id
_entity.type
_entity.pdbx_description
1 polymer ?
#
loop_
_entity_poly.entity_id
_entity_poly.type
_entity_poly.pdbx_seq_one_letter_code
_entity_poly.pdbx_strand_id
1 'polypeptide(L)'
;MDFLSDFNEEMAANDNYKINYGTRVQRTGKIFSFTFWRTQIENEVFWSVQGNKCDGSAWIVTKYFGPPEEAKRYQQEIIIHHPTEKKIKMMYTGSLTKGMNCINISKEIVHHFKDESNSLFFEYRIVKLKRRPYPQRNL
;
A
#
# COMPACT_ATOMS: atom_id res chain seq x y z
N MET A 1 -20.69 19.33 3.79
CA MET A 1 -19.98 19.12 5.07
C MET A 1 -18.58 18.70 4.72
N ASP A 2 -17.61 19.60 4.95
CA ASP A 2 -16.19 19.37 4.68
C ASP A 2 -15.61 18.45 5.76
N PHE A 3 -15.14 17.27 5.37
CA PHE A 3 -14.53 16.27 6.25
C PHE A 3 -13.15 16.72 6.81
N LEU A 4 -12.66 17.88 6.37
CA LEU A 4 -11.35 18.43 6.72
C LEU A 4 -11.39 19.47 7.84
N SER A 5 -12.58 19.92 8.27
CA SER A 5 -12.70 20.97 9.31
C SER A 5 -12.44 20.48 10.73
N ASP A 6 -12.39 19.16 10.96
CA ASP A 6 -12.26 18.58 12.30
C ASP A 6 -10.81 18.14 12.63
N PHE A 7 -9.84 18.48 11.78
CA PHE A 7 -8.44 18.16 12.06
C PHE A 7 -7.82 19.22 12.98
N ASN A 8 -7.91 18.97 14.29
CA ASN A 8 -7.29 19.82 15.29
C ASN A 8 -5.79 19.46 15.43
N GLU A 9 -4.93 20.22 14.74
CA GLU A 9 -3.46 20.01 14.70
C GLU A 9 -2.81 19.96 16.09
N GLU A 10 -3.39 20.64 17.08
CA GLU A 10 -2.87 20.66 18.46
C GLU A 10 -3.01 19.31 19.17
N MET A 11 -4.02 18.49 18.83
CA MET A 11 -4.20 17.17 19.44
C MET A 11 -3.19 16.13 18.94
N ALA A 12 -2.53 16.38 17.80
CA ALA A 12 -1.59 15.45 17.18
C ALA A 12 -0.13 15.63 17.63
N ALA A 13 0.17 16.70 18.39
CA ALA A 13 1.55 17.12 18.70
C ALA A 13 2.35 16.13 19.59
N ASN A 14 1.69 15.22 20.30
CA ASN A 14 2.32 14.32 21.27
C ASN A 14 2.08 12.82 21.02
N ASP A 15 1.44 12.46 19.89
CA ASP A 15 1.20 11.05 19.58
C ASP A 15 2.45 10.38 19.00
N ASN A 16 3.35 9.96 19.88
CA ASN A 16 4.44 9.06 19.52
C ASN A 16 3.89 7.64 19.29
N TYR A 17 3.41 7.39 18.07
CA TYR A 17 2.99 6.07 17.64
C TYR A 17 4.19 5.12 17.58
N LYS A 18 4.29 4.19 18.54
CA LYS A 18 5.12 2.98 18.38
C LYS A 18 4.47 2.08 17.31
N ILE A 19 4.88 2.29 16.06
CA ILE A 19 4.50 1.49 14.89
C ILE A 19 5.17 0.12 15.03
N ASN A 20 4.42 -0.89 15.47
CA ASN A 20 4.87 -2.28 15.34
C ASN A 20 4.58 -2.71 13.90
N TYR A 21 5.63 -2.76 13.09
CA TYR A 21 5.59 -3.24 11.71
C TYR A 21 5.07 -4.69 11.68
N GLY A 22 4.01 -4.93 10.92
CA GLY A 22 3.61 -6.29 10.56
C GLY A 22 4.74 -7.02 9.80
N THR A 23 4.59 -8.32 9.60
CA THR A 23 5.58 -9.18 8.95
C THR A 23 6.03 -8.60 7.61
N ARG A 24 7.33 -8.27 7.52
CA ARG A 24 7.95 -7.71 6.31
C ARG A 24 8.06 -8.81 5.24
N VAL A 25 7.28 -8.70 4.18
CA VAL A 25 7.40 -9.57 3.00
C VAL A 25 8.05 -8.75 1.88
N GLN A 26 9.37 -8.81 1.75
CA GLN A 26 10.08 -8.13 0.66
C GLN A 26 9.94 -8.96 -0.63
N ARG A 27 9.51 -8.33 -1.73
CA ARG A 27 9.38 -8.95 -3.05
C ARG A 27 10.00 -8.07 -4.12
N THR A 28 10.37 -8.68 -5.25
CA THR A 28 11.06 -8.05 -6.37
C THR A 28 10.27 -8.41 -7.64
N GLY A 29 9.74 -7.42 -8.36
CA GLY A 29 8.97 -7.61 -9.60
C GLY A 29 9.72 -7.09 -10.82
N LYS A 30 9.46 -7.66 -12.01
CA LYS A 30 9.88 -7.13 -13.31
C LYS A 30 8.66 -6.60 -14.06
N ILE A 31 8.83 -5.52 -14.81
CA ILE A 31 7.73 -4.86 -15.52
C ILE A 31 7.14 -5.76 -16.63
N PHE A 32 7.89 -6.69 -17.24
CA PHE A 32 7.45 -7.41 -18.44
C PHE A 32 6.66 -8.71 -18.22
N SER A 33 6.20 -9.01 -17.01
CA SER A 33 5.42 -10.21 -16.71
C SER A 33 4.30 -9.90 -15.73
N PHE A 34 3.09 -10.42 -15.98
CA PHE A 34 2.06 -10.44 -14.95
C PHE A 34 2.60 -11.24 -13.76
N THR A 35 2.93 -10.54 -12.68
CA THR A 35 3.36 -11.18 -11.44
C THR A 35 2.12 -11.39 -10.60
N PHE A 36 1.82 -12.66 -10.29
CA PHE A 36 0.75 -13.05 -9.37
C PHE A 36 1.37 -13.60 -8.10
N TRP A 37 0.84 -13.21 -6.94
CA TRP A 37 1.29 -13.78 -5.68
C TRP A 37 0.16 -13.87 -4.66
N ARG A 38 0.27 -14.88 -3.79
CA ARG A 38 -0.59 -15.07 -2.62
C ARG A 38 0.17 -14.62 -1.38
N THR A 39 -0.49 -13.82 -0.56
CA THR A 39 -0.02 -13.44 0.78
C THR A 39 -0.99 -14.01 1.80
N GLN A 40 -0.46 -14.68 2.82
CA GLN A 40 -1.24 -15.16 3.95
C GLN A 40 -0.72 -14.49 5.22
N ILE A 41 -1.61 -13.89 6.01
CA ILE A 41 -1.31 -13.27 7.31
C ILE A 41 -2.29 -13.86 8.30
N GLU A 42 -1.79 -14.57 9.31
CA GLU A 42 -2.65 -15.35 10.22
C GLU A 42 -3.58 -16.27 9.41
N ASN A 43 -4.90 -16.12 9.56
CA ASN A 43 -5.92 -16.89 8.83
C ASN A 43 -6.46 -16.14 7.59
N GLU A 44 -5.87 -15.01 7.24
CA GLU A 44 -6.34 -14.12 6.18
C GLU A 44 -5.55 -14.33 4.89
N VAL A 45 -6.26 -14.34 3.76
CA VAL A 45 -5.68 -14.61 2.44
C VAL A 45 -5.89 -13.43 1.50
N PHE A 46 -4.80 -13.04 0.83
CA PHE A 46 -4.77 -11.97 -0.15
C PHE A 46 -4.14 -12.49 -1.44
N TRP A 47 -4.71 -12.14 -2.58
CA TRP A 47 -4.08 -12.37 -3.89
C TRP A 47 -3.79 -11.04 -4.51
N SER A 48 -2.57 -10.89 -5.01
CA SER A 48 -2.13 -9.66 -5.64
C SER A 48 -1.68 -9.94 -7.06
N VAL A 49 -1.94 -8.98 -7.92
CA VAL A 49 -1.52 -9.00 -9.31
C VAL A 49 -0.96 -7.63 -9.67
N GLN A 50 0.16 -7.65 -10.37
CA GLN A 50 0.77 -6.49 -10.99
C GLN A 50 0.54 -6.57 -12.51
N GLY A 51 0.28 -5.41 -13.12
CA GLY A 51 0.32 -5.26 -14.57
C GLY A 51 0.69 -3.84 -14.99
N ASN A 52 0.75 -3.62 -16.30
CA ASN A 52 1.03 -2.31 -16.87
C ASN A 52 -0.02 -1.96 -17.91
N LYS A 53 -0.14 -0.68 -18.21
CA LYS A 53 -0.95 -0.19 -19.34
C LYS A 53 -0.05 0.13 -20.53
N CYS A 54 -0.66 0.23 -21.71
CA CYS A 54 0.05 0.58 -22.95
C CYS A 54 0.73 1.95 -22.91
N ASP A 55 0.27 2.86 -22.04
CA ASP A 55 0.86 4.19 -21.84
C ASP A 55 2.18 4.16 -21.05
N GLY A 56 2.56 3.01 -20.48
CA GLY A 56 3.76 2.83 -19.64
C GLY A 56 3.52 3.05 -18.14
N SER A 57 2.28 3.30 -17.72
CA SER A 57 1.90 3.28 -16.30
C SER A 57 1.80 1.85 -15.77
N ALA A 58 2.00 1.69 -14.46
CA ALA A 58 1.89 0.41 -13.77
C ALA A 58 0.71 0.42 -12.79
N TRP A 59 0.16 -0.76 -12.50
CA TRP A 59 -0.87 -0.92 -11.50
C TRP A 59 -0.67 -2.21 -10.70
N ILE A 60 -1.07 -2.16 -9.45
CA ILE A 60 -1.05 -3.31 -8.54
C ILE A 60 -2.41 -3.38 -7.86
N VAL A 61 -3.07 -4.53 -8.00
CA VAL A 61 -4.37 -4.81 -7.39
C VAL A 61 -4.20 -5.94 -6.38
N THR A 62 -4.73 -5.74 -5.18
CA THR A 62 -4.74 -6.76 -4.14
C THR A 62 -6.17 -7.11 -3.77
N LYS A 63 -6.60 -8.35 -3.98
CA LYS A 63 -7.90 -8.86 -3.56
C LYS A 63 -7.78 -9.58 -2.22
N TYR A 64 -8.59 -9.17 -1.26
CA TYR A 64 -8.78 -9.85 0.01
C TYR A 64 -9.91 -10.89 -0.11
N PHE A 65 -9.72 -12.08 0.49
CA PHE A 65 -10.65 -13.21 0.41
C PHE A 65 -11.38 -13.54 1.73
N GLY A 66 -11.23 -12.71 2.76
CA GLY A 66 -11.98 -12.86 4.01
C GLY A 66 -13.24 -11.99 4.08
N PRO A 67 -13.82 -11.81 5.28
CA PRO A 67 -15.06 -11.05 5.48
C PRO A 67 -14.94 -9.58 4.99
N PRO A 68 -15.88 -9.06 4.19
CA PRO A 68 -15.79 -7.71 3.64
C PRO A 68 -15.60 -6.60 4.69
N GLU A 69 -16.17 -6.77 5.89
CA GLU A 69 -16.04 -5.80 6.99
C GLU A 69 -14.62 -5.68 7.53
N GLU A 70 -13.80 -6.73 7.37
CA GLU A 70 -12.41 -6.80 7.82
C GLU A 70 -11.46 -6.18 6.79
N ALA A 71 -11.87 -6.08 5.52
CA ALA A 71 -11.05 -5.55 4.42
C ALA A 71 -10.48 -4.16 4.72
N LYS A 72 -11.29 -3.29 5.35
CA LYS A 72 -10.92 -1.91 5.75
C LYS A 72 -9.80 -1.85 6.78
N ARG A 73 -9.50 -2.97 7.45
CA ARG A 73 -8.40 -3.08 8.41
C ARG A 73 -7.08 -3.38 7.73
N TYR A 74 -7.08 -3.69 6.45
CA TYR A 74 -5.86 -3.99 5.72
C TYR A 74 -5.58 -2.91 4.68
N GLN A 75 -4.31 -2.56 4.57
CA GLN A 75 -3.79 -1.62 3.61
C GLN A 75 -2.65 -2.28 2.85
N GLN A 76 -2.65 -2.18 1.51
CA GLN A 76 -1.45 -2.46 0.73
C GLN A 76 -0.56 -1.22 0.71
N GLU A 77 0.74 -1.45 0.79
CA GLU A 77 1.77 -0.43 0.62
C GLU A 77 2.72 -0.86 -0.48
N ILE A 78 3.06 0.07 -1.36
CA ILE A 78 4.06 -0.12 -2.41
C ILE A 78 5.12 0.94 -2.23
N ILE A 79 6.36 0.52 -2.00
CA ILE A 79 7.48 1.42 -1.79
C ILE A 79 8.44 1.25 -2.94
N ILE A 80 8.62 2.31 -3.72
CA ILE A 80 9.52 2.34 -4.87
C ILE A 80 10.78 3.07 -4.43
N HIS A 81 11.94 2.43 -4.62
CA HIS A 81 13.24 3.03 -4.30
C HIS A 81 13.91 3.50 -5.58
N HIS A 82 14.54 4.67 -5.54
CA HIS A 82 15.35 5.13 -6.66
C HIS A 82 16.51 4.13 -6.90
N PRO A 83 16.80 3.76 -8.16
CA PRO A 83 17.74 2.67 -8.47
C PRO A 83 19.16 2.92 -7.95
N THR A 84 19.62 4.18 -7.97
CA THR A 84 20.95 4.59 -7.48
C THR A 84 20.89 5.27 -6.11
N GLU A 85 20.05 6.29 -5.97
CA GLU A 85 19.88 7.08 -4.75
C GLU A 85 18.93 6.44 -3.72
N LYS A 86 19.40 5.46 -2.95
CA LYS A 86 18.56 4.70 -1.99
C LYS A 86 17.77 5.54 -0.96
N LYS A 87 18.14 6.80 -0.74
CA LYS A 87 17.42 7.75 0.14
C LYS A 87 16.11 8.25 -0.48
N ILE A 88 16.03 8.30 -1.81
CA ILE A 88 14.83 8.71 -2.55
C ILE A 88 13.92 7.49 -2.68
N LYS A 89 12.70 7.62 -2.14
CA LYS A 89 11.66 6.60 -2.25
C LYS A 89 10.29 7.24 -2.36
N MET A 90 9.39 6.59 -3.08
CA MET A 90 7.97 6.91 -3.10
C MET A 90 7.17 5.80 -2.45
N MET A 91 6.15 6.17 -1.69
CA MET A 91 5.27 5.23 -1.02
C MET A 91 3.84 5.47 -1.47
N TYR A 92 3.20 4.41 -1.94
CA TYR A 92 1.79 4.37 -2.26
C TYR A 92 1.07 3.52 -1.22
N THR A 93 -0.13 3.93 -0.88
CA THR A 93 -0.98 3.22 0.06
C THR A 93 -2.38 3.07 -0.52
N GLY A 94 -3.03 1.94 -0.27
CA GLY A 94 -4.38 1.67 -0.74
C GLY A 94 -5.11 0.73 0.21
N SER A 95 -6.35 1.05 0.54
CA SER A 95 -7.19 0.17 1.35
C SER A 95 -7.50 -1.12 0.60
N LEU A 96 -7.57 -2.26 1.27
CA LEU A 96 -7.98 -3.53 0.66
C LEU A 96 -9.50 -3.69 0.53
N THR A 97 -10.26 -2.64 0.85
CA THR A 97 -11.68 -2.54 0.51
C THR A 97 -11.88 -2.61 -1.00
N LYS A 98 -12.88 -3.39 -1.45
CA LYS A 98 -13.24 -3.53 -2.86
C LYS A 98 -13.46 -2.15 -3.50
N GLY A 99 -12.77 -1.89 -4.60
CA GLY A 99 -12.83 -0.62 -5.35
C GLY A 99 -11.75 0.39 -4.96
N MET A 100 -11.11 0.23 -3.79
CA MET A 100 -9.97 1.05 -3.34
C MET A 100 -8.64 0.26 -3.34
N ASN A 101 -8.73 -1.01 -3.72
CA ASN A 101 -7.66 -2.00 -3.64
C ASN A 101 -6.76 -2.05 -4.88
N CYS A 102 -6.72 -0.95 -5.63
CA CYS A 102 -5.87 -0.78 -6.80
C CYS A 102 -4.98 0.46 -6.60
N ILE A 103 -3.67 0.27 -6.69
CA ILE A 103 -2.70 1.36 -6.75
C ILE A 103 -2.27 1.53 -8.20
N ASN A 104 -2.33 2.76 -8.71
CA ASN A 104 -1.80 3.14 -10.01
C ASN A 104 -0.53 3.96 -9.82
N ILE A 105 0.51 3.64 -10.57
CA ILE A 105 1.80 4.33 -10.61
C ILE A 105 1.90 4.97 -11.99
N SER A 106 2.02 6.30 -12.04
CA SER A 106 2.04 7.03 -13.30
C SER A 106 3.29 6.71 -14.13
N LYS A 107 3.20 6.94 -15.44
CA LYS A 107 4.31 6.73 -16.38
C LYS A 107 5.55 7.52 -15.97
N GLU A 108 5.38 8.74 -15.48
CA GLU A 108 6.47 9.62 -15.06
C GLU A 108 7.24 9.00 -13.90
N ILE A 109 6.54 8.43 -12.92
CA ILE A 109 7.16 7.74 -11.79
C ILE A 109 7.83 6.45 -12.23
N VAL A 110 7.18 5.65 -13.08
CA VAL A 110 7.80 4.44 -13.63
C VAL A 110 9.09 4.78 -14.38
N HIS A 111 9.08 5.86 -15.18
CA HIS A 111 10.25 6.29 -15.94
C HIS A 111 11.37 6.85 -15.07
N HIS A 112 11.04 7.54 -13.97
CA HIS A 112 12.03 8.09 -13.07
C HIS A 112 12.68 7.03 -12.17
N PHE A 113 11.94 5.99 -11.78
CA PHE A 113 12.40 4.98 -10.81
C PHE A 113 12.86 3.66 -11.43
N LYS A 114 12.80 3.51 -12.75
CA LYS A 114 13.35 2.32 -13.43
C LYS A 114 14.88 2.39 -13.48
N ASP A 115 15.51 1.22 -13.48
CA ASP A 115 16.96 1.10 -13.70
C ASP A 115 17.34 1.15 -15.19
N GLU A 116 18.63 1.03 -15.47
CA GLU A 116 19.19 0.98 -16.84
C GLU A 116 18.70 -0.24 -17.64
N SER A 117 18.27 -1.32 -16.96
CA SER A 117 17.68 -2.50 -17.57
C SER A 117 16.17 -2.35 -17.87
N ASN A 118 15.62 -1.15 -17.66
CA ASN A 118 14.19 -0.84 -17.80
C ASN A 118 13.31 -1.66 -16.84
N SER A 119 13.84 -1.96 -15.65
CA SER A 119 13.18 -2.67 -14.56
C SER A 119 12.84 -1.70 -13.42
N LEU A 120 11.62 -1.80 -12.90
CA LEU A 120 11.14 -1.04 -11.75
C LEU A 120 11.10 -1.96 -10.53
N PHE A 121 11.90 -1.64 -9.52
CA PHE A 121 11.93 -2.38 -8.27
C PHE A 121 11.05 -1.70 -7.23
N PHE A 122 10.20 -2.48 -6.58
CA PHE A 122 9.33 -2.01 -5.52
C PHE A 122 9.26 -3.04 -4.39
N GLU A 123 9.12 -2.57 -3.16
CA GLU A 123 8.69 -3.39 -2.03
C GLU A 123 7.16 -3.36 -1.94
N TYR A 124 6.56 -4.51 -1.65
CA TYR A 124 5.12 -4.64 -1.45
C TYR A 124 4.84 -5.11 -0.02
N ARG A 125 3.87 -4.51 0.65
CA ARG A 125 3.49 -4.86 2.02
C ARG A 125 1.98 -4.89 2.17
N ILE A 126 1.50 -5.73 3.07
CA ILE A 126 0.13 -5.65 3.59
C ILE A 126 0.23 -5.34 5.08
N VAL A 127 -0.43 -4.27 5.50
CA VAL A 127 -0.41 -3.76 6.86
C VAL A 127 -1.80 -3.88 7.45
N LYS A 128 -1.89 -4.46 8.66
CA LYS A 128 -3.12 -4.51 9.45
C LYS A 128 -3.20 -3.25 10.33
N LEU A 129 -4.14 -2.37 10.04
CA LEU A 129 -4.42 -1.15 10.80
C LEU A 129 -5.03 -1.50 12.16
N LYS A 130 -4.54 -0.87 13.23
CA LYS A 130 -5.13 -0.98 14.57
C LYS A 130 -6.52 -0.31 14.56
N ARG A 131 -7.48 -0.87 15.32
CA ARG A 131 -8.78 -0.22 15.55
C ARG A 131 -8.52 1.16 16.19
N ARG A 132 -9.13 2.23 15.67
CA ARG A 132 -9.33 3.42 16.49
C ARG A 132 -10.19 2.98 17.68
N PRO A 133 -9.82 3.27 18.95
CA PRO A 133 -10.78 3.15 20.03
C PRO A 133 -12.00 4.00 19.62
N TYR A 134 -13.19 3.38 19.58
CA TYR A 134 -14.40 4.16 19.46
C TYR A 134 -14.39 5.18 20.60
N PRO A 135 -14.72 6.46 20.38
CA PRO A 135 -15.05 7.32 21.50
C PRO A 135 -16.14 6.59 22.27
N GLN A 136 -15.82 6.18 23.49
CA GLN A 136 -16.85 5.73 24.42
C GLN A 136 -17.78 6.93 24.52
N ARG A 137 -19.00 6.80 23.98
CA ARG A 137 -20.07 7.69 24.42
C ARG A 137 -20.17 7.41 25.90
N ASN A 138 -19.68 8.33 26.73
CA ASN A 138 -19.98 8.35 28.14
C ASN A 138 -21.52 8.32 28.21
N LEU A 139 -22.06 7.15 28.56
CA LEU A 139 -23.45 6.98 28.98
C LEU A 139 -23.55 7.38 30.44
#